data_AF-A0A2N8TTI6-F1
#
_entry.id   AF-A0A2N8TTI6-F1
#
_cell.length_a   1.000
_cell.length_b   1.000
_cell.length_c   1.000
_cell.angle_alpha   90.00
_cell.angle_beta   90.00
_cell.angle_gamma   90.00
#
_symmetry.space_group_name_H-M   'P 1'
#
loop_
_entity.id
_entity.type
_entity.pdbx_description
1 polymer ?
#
loop_
_entity_poly.entity_id
_entity_poly.type
_entity_poly.pdbx_seq_one_letter_code
_entity_poly.pdbx_strand_id
1 'polypeptide(L)' 'MARQPRRERQDREDRVTLPGVAEVRLRADDATAKVVMDVLRANFTITAPRDYPGDRWYFQLDTGNTAPDPDGDK' A
#
# COMPACT_ATOMS: atom_id res chain seq x y z
N MET A 1 -15.89 -5.40 33.56
CA MET A 1 -15.18 -5.59 32.27
C MET A 1 -14.85 -4.21 31.70
N ALA A 2 -13.64 -3.71 31.92
CA ALA A 2 -13.24 -2.38 31.47
C ALA A 2 -12.95 -2.40 29.96
N ARG A 3 -13.62 -1.52 29.21
CA ARG A 3 -13.31 -1.26 27.80
C ARG A 3 -11.88 -0.74 27.72
N GLN A 4 -10.99 -1.49 27.08
CA GLN A 4 -9.64 -1.01 26.81
C GLN A 4 -9.71 0.31 26.05
N PRO A 5 -8.94 1.34 26.45
CA PRO A 5 -8.92 2.61 25.73
C PRO A 5 -8.49 2.33 24.29
N ARG A 6 -9.25 2.87 23.32
CA ARG A 6 -8.82 2.93 21.91
C ARG A 6 -7.43 3.55 21.95
N ARG A 7 -6.40 2.76 21.61
CA ARG A 7 -5.07 3.31 21.33
C ARG A 7 -5.29 4.49 20.39
N GLU A 8 -4.92 5.68 20.83
CA GLU A 8 -4.86 6.88 20.01
C GLU A 8 -4.22 6.46 18.69
N ARG A 9 -4.87 6.80 17.58
CA ARG A 9 -4.28 6.65 16.26
C ARG A 9 -3.09 7.59 16.29
N GLN A 10 -1.95 7.04 16.68
CA GLN A 10 -0.65 7.67 16.66
C GLN A 10 -0.58 8.43 15.34
N ASP A 11 -0.49 9.76 15.44
CA ASP A 11 -0.43 10.68 14.32
C ASP A 11 0.55 10.08 13.31
N ARG A 12 0.00 9.50 12.26
CA ARG A 12 0.77 8.88 11.21
C ARG A 12 1.34 10.07 10.48
N GLU A 13 2.57 10.46 10.84
CA GLU A 13 3.37 11.45 10.12
C GLU A 13 2.98 11.37 8.65
N ASP A 14 2.50 12.48 8.08
CA ASP A 14 2.03 12.54 6.70
C ASP A 14 3.07 11.87 5.82
N ARG A 15 2.79 10.62 5.45
CA ARG A 15 3.75 9.82 4.70
C ARG A 15 3.81 10.46 3.33
N VAL A 16 4.88 11.19 3.08
CA VAL A 16 5.18 11.80 1.79
C VAL A 16 5.35 10.66 0.79
N THR A 17 4.25 10.31 0.14
CA THR A 17 4.23 9.41 -1.01
C THR A 17 4.47 10.27 -2.24
N LEU A 18 5.34 9.82 -3.13
CA LEU A 18 5.54 10.51 -4.40
C LEU A 18 4.22 10.47 -5.19
N PRO A 19 3.84 11.53 -5.91
CA PRO A 19 2.70 11.49 -6.81
C PRO A 19 2.80 10.28 -7.74
N GLY A 20 1.71 9.52 -7.84
CA GLY A 20 1.67 8.30 -8.62
C GLY A 20 2.29 7.07 -7.96
N VAL A 21 2.62 7.11 -6.66
CA VAL A 21 3.08 5.94 -5.89
C VAL A 21 2.12 5.64 -4.76
N ALA A 22 1.51 4.46 -4.80
CA ALA A 22 0.64 3.95 -3.74
C ALA A 22 1.43 3.07 -2.75
N GLU A 23 1.28 3.34 -1.45
CA GLU A 23 1.80 2.44 -0.40
C GLU A 23 0.71 1.43 0.00
N VAL A 24 1.00 0.13 -0.16
CA VAL A 24 0.05 -0.96 0.05
C VAL A 24 0.45 -1.77 1.28
N ARG A 25 -0.56 -2.08 2.10
CA ARG A 25 -0.46 -3.05 3.19
C ARG A 25 -1.38 -4.22 2.90
N LEU A 26 -0.79 -5.40 2.71
CA LEU A 26 -1.52 -6.65 2.55
C LEU A 26 -1.41 -7.49 3.82
N ARG A 27 -2.53 -8.07 4.26
CA ARG A 27 -2.56 -9.06 5.34
C ARG A 27 -3.07 -10.38 4.78
N ALA A 28 -2.20 -11.37 4.68
CA ALA A 28 -2.49 -12.65 4.05
C ALA A 28 -1.46 -13.70 4.49
N ASP A 29 -1.81 -14.98 4.37
CA ASP A 29 -0.83 -16.06 4.41
C ASP A 29 0.11 -16.00 3.19
N ASP A 30 1.22 -16.74 3.24
CA ASP A 30 2.25 -16.70 2.21
C ASP A 30 1.75 -17.15 0.84
N ALA A 31 0.84 -18.13 0.79
CA ALA A 31 0.28 -18.66 -0.45
C ALA A 31 -0.58 -17.60 -1.16
N THR A 32 -1.46 -16.93 -0.40
CA THR A 32 -2.32 -15.86 -0.90
C THR A 32 -1.51 -14.62 -1.24
N ALA A 33 -0.54 -14.25 -0.40
CA ALA A 33 0.35 -13.13 -0.65
C ALA A 33 1.11 -13.30 -1.98
N LYS A 34 1.59 -14.52 -2.26
CA LYS A 34 2.25 -14.83 -3.52
C LYS A 34 1.36 -14.58 -4.74
N VAL A 35 0.12 -15.09 -4.74
CA VAL A 35 -0.83 -14.90 -5.84
C VAL A 35 -1.14 -13.41 -6.06
N VAL A 36 -1.39 -12.66 -4.99
CA VAL A 36 -1.66 -11.23 -5.07
C VAL A 36 -0.45 -10.48 -5.64
N MET A 37 0.76 -10.79 -5.17
CA MET A 37 1.99 -10.16 -5.66
C MET A 37 2.23 -10.47 -7.13
N ASP A 38 1.96 -11.68 -7.58
CA ASP A 38 2.12 -12.06 -8.99
C ASP A 38 1.15 -11.29 -9.90
N VAL A 39 -0.12 -11.14 -9.49
CA VAL A 39 -1.11 -10.32 -10.21
C VAL A 39 -0.68 -8.85 -10.26
N LEU A 40 -0.24 -8.29 -9.14
CA LEU A 40 0.15 -6.89 -9.10
C LEU A 40 1.40 -6.65 -9.96
N ARG A 41 2.40 -7.55 -9.95
CA ARG A 41 3.62 -7.43 -10.77
C ARG A 41 3.34 -7.50 -12.26
N ALA A 42 2.25 -8.17 -12.66
CA ALA A 42 1.84 -8.22 -14.06
C ALA A 42 1.27 -6.89 -14.58
N ASN A 43 0.78 -6.03 -13.67
CA ASN A 43 0.07 -4.80 -14.03
C ASN A 43 0.82 -3.53 -13.63
N PHE A 44 1.74 -3.61 -12.65
CA PHE A 44 2.40 -2.45 -12.07
C PHE A 44 3.87 -2.70 -11.79
N THR A 45 4.65 -1.63 -11.76
CA THR A 45 6.00 -1.65 -11.19
C THR A 45 5.89 -1.58 -9.67
N ILE A 46 6.41 -2.61 -8.99
CA ILE A 46 6.34 -2.73 -7.54
C ILE A 46 7.75 -2.70 -6.96
N THR A 47 7.95 -1.95 -5.87
CA THR A 47 9.19 -2.05 -5.09
C THR A 47 9.28 -3.39 -4.39
N ALA A 48 10.50 -3.82 -4.06
CA ALA A 48 10.68 -5.04 -3.28
C ALA A 48 9.89 -4.92 -1.95
N PRO A 49 9.00 -5.88 -1.63
CA PRO A 49 8.27 -5.84 -0.39
C PRO A 49 9.27 -5.85 0.78
N ARG A 50 9.04 -4.97 1.77
CA ARG A 50 9.84 -4.98 2.99
C ARG A 50 9.49 -6.25 3.75
N ASP A 51 10.50 -7.05 4.05
CA ASP A 51 10.35 -8.24 4.87
C ASP A 51 9.93 -7.81 6.28
N TYR A 52 8.72 -8.18 6.67
CA TYR A 52 8.15 -7.87 7.97
C TYR A 52 7.73 -9.19 8.62
N PRO A 53 8.21 -9.52 9.82
CA PRO A 53 7.84 -10.75 10.47
C PRO A 53 6.31 -10.81 10.72
N GLY A 54 5.66 -11.87 10.23
CA GLY A 54 4.24 -12.14 10.42
C GLY A 54 3.44 -12.22 9.12
N ASP A 55 2.11 -12.04 9.22
CA ASP A 55 1.15 -12.14 8.12
C ASP A 55 0.96 -10.81 7.36
N ARG A 56 1.95 -9.92 7.40
CA ARG A 56 1.82 -8.53 6.93
C ARG A 56 2.92 -8.17 5.95
N TRP A 57 2.50 -7.70 4.78
CA TRP A 57 3.36 -7.30 3.69
C TRP A 57 3.19 -5.81 3.43
N TYR A 58 4.31 -5.09 3.29
CA TYR A 58 4.35 -3.67 2.98
C TYR A 58 5.17 -3.45 1.72
N PHE A 59 4.58 -2.81 0.71
CA PHE A 59 5.23 -2.51 -0.55
C PHE A 59 4.68 -1.23 -1.17
N GLN A 60 5.43 -0.66 -2.11
CA GLN A 60 4.98 0.49 -2.89
C GLN A 60 4.75 0.06 -4.32
N LEU A 61 3.73 0.65 -4.93
CA LEU A 61 3.28 0.36 -6.28
C LEU A 61 3.22 1.65 -7.06
N ASP A 62 3.90 1.70 -8.20
CA ASP A 62 3.84 2.80 -9.14
C ASP A 62 2.52 2.70 -9.93
N THR A 63 1.60 3.63 -9.66
CA THR A 63 0.30 3.75 -10.33
C THR A 63 0.38 4.66 -11.56
N GLY A 64 1.55 5.22 -11.88
CA GLY A 64 1.71 6.28 -12.87
C GLY A 64 1.09 7.61 -12.41
N ASN A 65 1.12 8.62 -13.28
CA ASN A 65 0.45 9.90 -13.02
C ASN A 65 -1.07 9.71 -13.03
N THR A 66 -1.68 9.63 -11.85
CA THR A 66 -3.14 9.58 -11.68
C THR A 66 -3.76 10.97 -11.50
N ALA A 67 -2.98 12.05 -11.64
CA ALA A 67 -3.54 13.39 -11.60
C ALA A 67 -4.52 13.54 -12.77
N PRO A 68 -5.70 14.17 -12.55
CA PRO A 68 -6.59 14.52 -13.65
C PRO A 68 -5.81 15.35 -14.66
N ASP A 69 -5.98 15.04 -15.94
CA ASP A 69 -5.34 15.78 -17.04
C ASP A 69 -5.73 17.26 -16.92
N PRO A 70 -4.77 18.18 -16.73
CA PRO A 70 -5.09 19.59 -16.61
C PRO A 70 -5.74 20.18 -17.87
N ASP A 71 -5.67 19.48 -19.02
CA ASP A 71 -6.29 19.90 -20.28
C ASP A 71 -7.60 19.15 -20.62
N GLY A 72 -8.12 18.31 -19.71
CA GLY A 72 -9.26 17.42 -19.96
C GLY A 72 -10.62 17.91 -19.47
N ASP A 73 -11.18 18.93 -20.14
CA ASP A 73 -12.62 19.09 -20.48
C ASP A 73 -12.83 20.49 -21.11
N LYS A 74 -12.83 20.56 -22.44
CA LYS A 74 -13.43 21.65 -23.23
C LYS A 74 -14.53 21.09 -24.10
#